data_AF-A0AAJ1B362-F1
#
_entry.id   AF-A0AAJ1B362-F1
#
_cell.length_a   1.000
_cell.length_b   1.000
_cell.length_c   1.000
_cell.angle_alpha   90.00
_cell.angle_beta   90.00
_cell.angle_gamma   90.00
#
_symmetry.space_group_name_H-M   'P 1'
#
loop_
_entity.id
_entity.type
_entity.pdbx_description
1 polymer ?
#
loop_
_entity_poly.entity_id
_entity_poly.type
_entity_poly.pdbx_seq_one_letter_code
_entity_poly.pdbx_strand_id
1 'polypeptide(L)'
;ANASKETQNIILRCLNYYICDKPFYLLVDYLSVRFPTTDALEVIRKVLGMKADYFIHYDYGYYGYKEHYAYGEIKVMASDDEHMGVFLELKGAGSRNMEYVLQAQN
;
A
#
# COMPACT_ATOMS: atom_id res chain seq x y z
N ALA A 1 -4.32 5.68 -15.24
CA ALA A 1 -5.53 5.66 -16.09
C ALA A 1 -6.44 6.81 -15.63
N ASN A 2 -6.94 7.64 -16.54
CA ASN A 2 -7.87 8.72 -16.19
C ASN A 2 -9.30 8.17 -16.15
N ALA A 3 -10.09 8.60 -15.16
CA ALA A 3 -11.51 8.24 -15.08
C ALA A 3 -12.29 8.76 -16.29
N SER A 4 -13.32 8.02 -16.73
CA SER A 4 -14.18 8.43 -17.85
C SER A 4 -14.98 9.70 -17.49
N LYS A 5 -15.43 10.44 -18.51
CA LYS A 5 -16.25 11.65 -18.31
C LYS A 5 -17.55 11.37 -17.55
N GLU A 6 -18.16 10.20 -17.76
CA GLU A 6 -19.37 9.81 -17.03
C GLU A 6 -19.08 9.57 -15.55
N THR A 7 -17.98 8.88 -15.21
CA THR A 7 -17.56 8.69 -13.82
C THR A 7 -17.27 10.03 -13.16
N GLN A 8 -16.58 10.94 -13.84
CA GLN A 8 -16.32 12.30 -13.33
C GLN A 8 -17.63 13.06 -13.07
N ASN A 9 -18.59 13.01 -13.98
CA ASN A 9 -19.88 13.67 -13.83
C ASN A 9 -20.70 13.11 -12.66
N ILE A 10 -20.68 11.79 -12.44
CA ILE A 10 -21.35 11.15 -11.30
C ILE A 10 -20.72 11.62 -9.99
N ILE A 11 -19.38 11.60 -9.89
CA ILE A 11 -18.65 12.06 -8.71
C ILE A 11 -18.99 13.52 -8.40
N LEU A 12 -18.94 14.40 -9.41
CA LEU A 12 -19.27 15.82 -9.25
C LEU A 12 -20.72 16.03 -8.80
N ARG A 13 -21.67 15.25 -9.33
CA ARG A 13 -23.07 15.30 -8.88
C ARG A 13 -23.21 14.90 -7.41
N CYS A 14 -22.55 13.82 -6.98
CA CYS A 14 -22.57 13.37 -5.60
C CYS A 14 -21.95 14.41 -4.65
N LEU A 15 -20.82 15.02 -5.04
CA LEU A 15 -20.16 16.06 -4.26
C LEU A 15 -21.03 17.32 -4.12
N ASN A 16 -21.76 17.71 -5.17
CA ASN A 16 -22.62 18.90 -5.14
C ASN A 16 -23.94 18.70 -4.38
N TYR A 17 -24.41 17.46 -4.19
CA TYR A 17 -25.70 17.20 -3.54
C TYR A 17 -25.64 17.26 -2.01
N TYR A 18 -24.44 17.08 -1.44
CA TYR A 18 -24.20 17.23 -0.01
C TYR A 18 -23.63 18.63 0.26
N ILE A 19 -24.45 19.54 0.78
CA ILE A 19 -23.92 20.71 1.50
C ILE A 19 -23.35 20.16 2.81
N CYS A 20 -22.10 19.70 2.76
CA CYS A 20 -21.37 19.19 3.90
C CYS A 20 -20.46 20.31 4.41
N ASP A 21 -20.71 20.81 5.61
CA ASP A 21 -19.84 21.81 6.26
C ASP A 21 -18.45 21.23 6.62
N LYS A 22 -18.30 19.90 6.58
CA LYS A 22 -17.02 19.25 6.79
C LYS A 22 -16.25 19.15 5.47
N PRO A 23 -14.93 19.42 5.48
CA PRO A 23 -14.10 19.27 4.28
C PRO A 23 -14.09 17.82 3.80
N PHE A 24 -14.12 17.64 2.47
CA PHE A 24 -13.88 16.36 1.84
C PHE A 24 -12.38 16.05 1.81
N TYR A 25 -12.03 14.81 2.10
CA TYR A 25 -10.64 14.33 2.05
C TYR A 25 -10.49 13.34 0.90
N LEU A 26 -9.39 13.47 0.16
CA LEU A 26 -8.93 12.46 -0.78
C LEU A 26 -7.82 11.66 -0.09
N LEU A 27 -8.00 10.34 -0.01
CA LEU A 27 -7.08 9.44 0.67
C LEU A 27 -6.60 8.35 -0.29
N VAL A 28 -5.35 7.91 -0.11
CA VAL A 28 -4.81 6.75 -0.83
C VAL A 28 -5.36 5.47 -0.17
N ASP A 29 -6.30 4.81 -0.83
CA ASP A 29 -6.95 3.60 -0.28
C ASP A 29 -6.36 2.29 -0.82
N TYR A 30 -5.47 2.37 -1.80
CA TYR A 30 -4.72 1.22 -2.29
C TYR A 30 -3.45 1.68 -2.98
N LEU A 31 -2.31 1.10 -2.60
CA LEU A 31 -1.03 1.28 -3.27
C LEU A 31 -0.38 -0.07 -3.45
N SER A 32 0.13 -0.35 -4.65
CA SER A 32 1.01 -1.49 -4.85
C SER A 32 2.16 -1.15 -5.80
N VAL A 33 3.34 -1.65 -5.48
CA VAL A 33 4.59 -1.35 -6.18
C VAL A 33 5.44 -2.61 -6.24
N ARG A 34 6.08 -2.87 -7.39
CA ARG A 34 7.13 -3.89 -7.53
C ARG A 34 8.49 -3.23 -7.57
N PHE A 35 9.39 -3.74 -6.75
CA PHE A 35 10.79 -3.33 -6.72
C PHE A 35 11.63 -4.40 -7.42
N PRO A 36 12.54 -4.02 -8.33
CA PRO A 36 13.42 -4.96 -9.03
C PRO A 36 14.58 -5.39 -8.13
N THR A 37 14.26 -6.00 -6.99
CA THR A 37 15.19 -6.59 -6.01
C THR A 37 14.55 -7.84 -5.44
N THR A 38 15.34 -8.79 -5.00
CA THR A 38 14.88 -9.99 -4.26
C THR A 38 15.02 -9.82 -2.74
N ASP A 39 15.64 -8.73 -2.26
CA ASP A 39 15.79 -8.45 -0.83
C ASP A 39 14.57 -7.70 -0.27
N ALA A 40 13.59 -8.46 0.23
CA ALA A 40 12.39 -7.89 0.86
C ALA A 40 12.71 -7.07 2.12
N LEU A 41 13.75 -7.45 2.86
CA LEU A 41 14.14 -6.75 4.08
C LEU A 41 14.79 -5.40 3.75
N GLU A 42 15.48 -5.29 2.61
CA GLU A 42 15.94 -4.01 2.08
C GLU A 42 14.76 -3.08 1.80
N VAL A 43 13.69 -3.57 1.16
CA VAL A 43 12.48 -2.77 0.92
C VAL A 43 11.86 -2.30 2.24
N ILE A 44 11.72 -3.18 3.24
CA ILE A 44 11.18 -2.81 4.56
C ILE A 44 12.03 -1.72 5.21
N ARG A 45 13.37 -1.87 5.23
CA ARG A 45 14.25 -0.93 5.92
C ARG A 45 14.43 0.38 5.19
N LYS A 46 14.66 0.35 3.88
CA LYS A 46 15.05 1.53 3.10
C LYS A 46 13.87 2.25 2.46
N VAL A 47 12.82 1.53 2.06
CA VAL A 47 11.65 2.13 1.40
C VAL A 47 10.57 2.47 2.42
N LEU A 48 10.20 1.51 3.28
CA LEU A 48 9.20 1.79 4.33
C LEU A 48 9.79 2.54 5.53
N GLY A 49 11.12 2.54 5.68
CA GLY A 49 11.79 3.17 6.82
C GLY A 49 11.48 2.47 8.15
N MET A 50 11.11 1.18 8.11
CA MET A 50 10.68 0.41 9.28
C MET A 50 11.73 -0.63 9.68
N LYS A 51 11.73 -1.02 10.95
CA LYS A 51 12.57 -2.15 11.40
C LYS A 51 11.93 -3.46 10.92
N ALA A 52 12.75 -4.35 10.36
CA ALA A 52 12.31 -5.67 9.93
C ALA A 52 11.66 -6.47 11.08
N ASP A 53 12.17 -6.31 12.31
CA ASP A 53 11.66 -7.00 13.51
C ASP A 53 10.21 -6.66 13.88
N TYR A 54 9.63 -5.60 13.28
CA TYR A 54 8.22 -5.28 13.46
C TYR A 54 7.31 -6.14 12.58
N PHE A 55 7.85 -6.80 11.56
CA PHE A 55 7.09 -7.60 10.63
C PHE A 55 7.08 -9.06 11.06
N ILE A 56 5.92 -9.70 10.91
CA ILE A 56 5.78 -11.15 11.02
C ILE A 56 6.11 -11.75 9.66
N HIS A 57 7.01 -12.73 9.64
CA HIS A 57 7.34 -13.50 8.44
C HIS A 57 6.43 -14.72 8.31
N TYR A 58 5.96 -14.95 7.08
CA TYR A 58 5.16 -16.10 6.70
C TYR A 58 5.82 -16.81 5.52
N ASP A 59 5.94 -18.13 5.62
CA ASP A 59 6.54 -19.05 4.64
C ASP A 59 5.61 -19.37 3.45
N TYR A 60 4.60 -18.54 3.22
CA TYR A 60 3.72 -18.58 2.06
C TYR A 60 3.52 -17.16 1.52
N GLY A 61 3.24 -17.02 0.23
CA GLY A 61 2.94 -15.73 -0.39
C GLY A 61 1.67 -15.75 -1.23
N TYR A 62 1.39 -14.62 -1.87
CA TYR A 62 0.25 -14.44 -2.78
C TYR A 62 0.77 -14.16 -4.19
N TYR A 63 -0.08 -14.30 -5.21
CA TYR A 63 0.26 -13.90 -6.59
C TYR A 63 1.53 -14.57 -7.17
N GLY A 64 1.85 -15.79 -6.72
CA GLY A 64 3.03 -16.54 -7.15
C GLY A 64 4.31 -16.25 -6.35
N TYR A 65 4.26 -15.35 -5.36
CA TYR A 65 5.36 -15.12 -4.43
C TYR A 65 5.43 -16.25 -3.39
N LYS A 66 6.63 -16.58 -2.93
CA LYS A 66 6.88 -17.74 -2.07
C LYS A 66 6.66 -17.44 -0.60
N GLU A 67 6.95 -16.22 -0.17
CA GLU A 67 6.85 -15.80 1.22
C GLU A 67 6.40 -14.34 1.32
N HIS A 68 6.01 -13.90 2.51
CA HIS A 68 5.77 -12.49 2.77
C HIS A 68 6.04 -12.07 4.21
N TYR A 69 6.28 -10.77 4.36
CA TYR A 69 6.40 -10.07 5.62
C TYR A 69 5.16 -9.19 5.80
N ALA A 70 4.55 -9.21 6.99
CA ALA A 70 3.39 -8.39 7.29
C ALA A 70 3.53 -7.55 8.56
N TYR A 71 3.13 -6.28 8.47
CA TYR A 71 2.86 -5.41 9.62
C TYR A 71 1.44 -4.88 9.50
N GLY A 72 0.51 -5.45 10.27
CA GLY A 72 -0.92 -5.23 10.02
C GLY A 72 -1.29 -5.59 8.58
N GLU A 73 -1.83 -4.63 7.83
CA GLU A 73 -2.21 -4.82 6.42
C GLU A 73 -1.17 -4.28 5.42
N ILE A 74 0.04 -3.96 5.87
CA ILE A 74 1.21 -3.71 5.02
C ILE A 74 1.84 -5.06 4.67
N LYS A 75 1.85 -5.43 3.39
CA LYS A 75 2.41 -6.72 2.93
C LYS A 75 3.59 -6.50 2.01
N VAL A 76 4.69 -7.19 2.29
CA VAL A 76 5.89 -7.23 1.46
C VAL A 76 6.13 -8.67 1.04
N MET A 77 5.76 -9.01 -0.19
CA MET A 77 5.92 -10.34 -0.74
C MET A 77 7.28 -10.49 -1.42
N ALA A 78 7.98 -11.58 -1.12
CA ALA A 78 9.32 -11.83 -1.65
C ALA A 78 9.32 -12.96 -2.69
N SER A 79 10.09 -12.74 -3.75
CA SER A 79 10.40 -13.72 -4.78
C SER A 79 11.91 -13.87 -4.90
N ASP A 80 12.36 -15.07 -5.23
CA ASP A 80 13.74 -15.33 -5.63
C ASP A 80 13.97 -15.08 -7.14
N ASP A 81 12.90 -14.83 -7.90
CA ASP A 81 12.94 -14.41 -9.30
C ASP A 81 13.06 -12.88 -9.40
N GLU A 82 14.17 -12.38 -9.94
CA GLU A 82 14.42 -10.95 -10.17
C GLU A 82 13.37 -10.28 -11.07
N HIS A 83 12.74 -11.01 -11.99
CA HIS A 83 11.67 -10.47 -12.83
C HIS A 83 10.39 -10.19 -12.05
N MET A 84 10.13 -10.97 -11.00
CA MET A 84 9.04 -10.71 -10.06
C MET A 84 9.45 -9.65 -9.02
N GLY A 85 10.65 -9.82 -8.46
CA GLY A 85 11.24 -8.96 -7.45
C GLY A 85 10.50 -9.01 -6.12
N VAL A 86 10.39 -7.86 -5.45
CA VAL A 86 9.65 -7.69 -4.20
C VAL A 86 8.40 -6.87 -4.47
N PHE A 87 7.25 -7.36 -4.03
CA PHE A 87 5.98 -6.70 -4.21
C PHE A 87 5.47 -6.14 -2.88
N LEU A 88 5.33 -4.83 -2.81
CA LEU A 88 4.72 -4.12 -1.69
C LEU A 88 3.25 -3.88 -2.01
N GLU A 89 2.37 -4.24 -1.08
CA GLU A 89 0.94 -3.95 -1.15
C GLU A 89 0.46 -3.29 0.14
N LEU A 90 -0.18 -2.13 -0.01
CA LEU A 90 -0.93 -1.41 1.01
C LEU A 90 -2.40 -1.43 0.61
N LYS A 91 -3.22 -2.25 1.27
CA LYS A 91 -4.69 -2.17 1.15
C LYS A 91 -5.22 -0.98 1.95
N GLY A 92 -6.51 -0.66 1.89
CA GLY A 92 -7.07 0.52 2.58
C GLY A 92 -6.61 0.69 4.02
N ALA A 93 -6.74 -0.38 4.83
CA ALA A 93 -6.21 -0.42 6.20
C ALA A 93 -4.67 -0.36 6.26
N GLY A 94 -3.96 -1.00 5.33
CA GLY A 94 -2.49 -0.93 5.21
C GLY A 94 -1.99 0.47 4.90
N SER A 95 -2.71 1.25 4.09
CA SER A 95 -2.43 2.66 3.84
C SER A 95 -2.61 3.48 5.13
N ARG A 96 -3.64 3.20 5.94
CA ARG A 96 -3.80 3.84 7.25
C ARG A 96 -2.69 3.43 8.23
N ASN A 97 -2.26 2.17 8.22
CA ASN A 97 -1.12 1.71 9.01
C ASN A 97 0.16 2.47 8.65
N MET A 98 0.42 2.67 7.35
CA MET A 98 1.58 3.42 6.88
C MET A 98 1.51 4.90 7.29
N GLU A 99 0.34 5.53 7.27
CA GLU A 99 0.17 6.90 7.76
C GLU A 99 0.54 7.04 9.23
N TYR A 100 0.16 6.10 10.09
CA TYR A 100 0.57 6.11 11.51
C TYR A 100 2.08 5.95 11.68
N VAL A 101 2.71 5.09 10.89
CA VAL A 101 4.18 4.93 10.88
C VAL A 101 4.86 6.25 10.53
N LEU A 102 4.41 6.91 9.46
CA LEU A 102 4.97 8.19 9.01
C LEU A 102 4.74 9.31 10.04
N GLN A 103 3.58 9.34 10.70
CA GLN A 103 3.30 10.31 11.76
C GLN A 103 4.21 10.12 12.97
N ALA A 104 4.53 8.88 13.35
CA ALA A 104 5.41 8.58 14.47
C ALA A 104 6.91 8.85 14.19
N GLN A 105 7.28 9.07 12.92
CA GLN A 105 8.64 9.40 12.50
C GLN A 105 8.92 10.91 12.41
N ASN A 106 7.89 11.74 12.45
CA ASN A 106 7.99 13.21 12.51
C ASN A 106 8.13 13.71 13.95
#